data_AF-A0A357LUF2-F1
#
_entry.id   AF-A0A357LUF2-F1
#
_cell.length_a   1.000
_cell.length_b   1.000
_cell.length_c   1.000
_cell.angle_alpha   90.00
_cell.angle_beta   90.00
_cell.angle_gamma   90.00
#
_symmetry.space_group_name_H-M   'P 1'
#
loop_
_entity.id
_entity.type
_entity.pdbx_description
1 polymer ?
#
loop_
_entity_poly.entity_id
_entity_poly.type
_entity_poly.pdbx_seq_one_letter_code
_entity_poly.pdbx_strand_id
1 'polypeptide(L)' 'MILKGKLTIEPEAHTVTLKVREIFIVPQVRRHRPVAQNEAHLLLVEPSGTPDTGDETSAAPRQSA' A
#
# COMPACT_ATOMS: atom_id res chain seq x y z
N MET A 1 4.25 -2.13 -4.99
CA MET A 1 5.43 -2.96 -5.35
C MET A 1 6.47 -2.84 -4.24
N ILE A 2 7.19 -3.91 -3.90
CA ILE A 2 8.27 -3.84 -2.89
C ILE A 2 9.60 -3.47 -3.54
N LEU A 3 10.23 -2.40 -3.06
CA LEU A 3 11.52 -1.89 -3.51
C LEU A 3 12.68 -2.39 -2.62
N LYS A 4 12.45 -2.49 -1.30
CA LYS A 4 13.41 -2.98 -0.31
C LYS A 4 12.65 -3.69 0.82
N GLY A 5 13.24 -4.74 1.38
CA GLY A 5 12.68 -5.45 2.53
C GLY A 5 11.56 -6.42 2.17
N LYS A 6 10.63 -6.61 3.10
CA LYS A 6 9.53 -7.58 3.01
C LYS A 6 8.30 -7.00 3.69
N LEU A 7 7.13 -7.22 3.10
CA LEU A 7 5.86 -6.70 3.60
C LEU A 7 4.83 -7.82 3.64
N THR A 8 4.10 -7.93 4.74
CA THR A 8 2.95 -8.83 4.85
C THR A 8 1.67 -8.01 4.74
N ILE A 9 0.75 -8.41 3.89
CA ILE A 9 -0.59 -7.86 3.76
C ILE A 9 -1.52 -8.84 4.49
N GLU A 10 -2.26 -8.34 5.48
CA GLU A 10 -3.19 -9.13 6.30
C GLU A 10 -4.65 -8.72 6.02
N PRO A 11 -5.19 -9.01 4.82
CA PRO A 11 -6.59 -8.78 4.53
C PRO A 11 -7.45 -9.83 5.24
N GLU A 12 -8.76 -9.58 5.32
CA GLU A 12 -9.71 -10.49 6.01
C GLU A 12 -9.74 -11.92 5.43
N ALA A 13 -9.43 -12.08 4.14
CA ALA A 13 -9.55 -13.36 3.45
C ALA A 13 -8.33 -14.28 3.66
N HIS A 14 -7.12 -13.79 3.39
CA HIS A 14 -5.89 -14.57 3.53
C HIS A 14 -4.65 -13.68 3.55
N THR A 15 -3.71 -14.00 4.44
CA THR A 15 -2.45 -13.28 4.56
C THR A 15 -1.52 -13.56 3.37
N VAL A 16 -0.94 -12.51 2.80
CA VAL A 16 0.03 -12.60 1.70
C VAL A 16 1.32 -11.92 2.10
N THR A 17 2.45 -12.55 1.79
CA THR A 17 3.76 -12.01 2.09
C THR A 17 4.52 -11.70 0.81
N LEU A 18 4.90 -10.43 0.66
CA LEU A 18 5.55 -9.88 -0.52
C LEU A 18 7.05 -9.67 -0.29
N LYS A 19 7.86 -10.06 -1.27
CA LYS A 19 9.30 -9.83 -1.38
C LYS A 19 9.60 -8.73 -2.39
N VAL A 20 10.86 -8.29 -2.43
CA VAL A 20 11.35 -7.32 -3.40
C VAL A 20 10.97 -7.72 -4.83
N ARG A 21 10.49 -6.75 -5.62
CA ARG A 21 9.93 -6.88 -6.98
C ARG A 21 8.54 -7.53 -7.08
N GLU A 22 7.92 -7.92 -5.97
CA GLU A 22 6.54 -8.41 -5.98
C GLU A 22 5.53 -7.26 -5.85
N ILE A 23 4.34 -7.50 -6.41
CA ILE A 23 3.22 -6.56 -6.47
C ILE A 23 1.99 -7.27 -5.93
N PHE A 24 1.16 -6.54 -5.20
CA PHE A 24 -0.14 -6.98 -4.76
C PHE A 24 -1.19 -5.96 -5.18
N ILE A 25 -2.30 -6.44 -5.74
CA ILE A 25 -3.43 -5.61 -6.12
C ILE A 25 -4.46 -5.70 -5.00
N VAL A 26 -4.76 -4.56 -4.38
CA VAL A 26 -5.82 -4.47 -3.38
C VAL A 26 -7.16 -4.41 -4.10
N PRO A 27 -8.08 -5.38 -3.90
CA PRO A 27 -9.41 -5.31 -4.48
C PRO A 27 -10.16 -4.08 -3.96
N GLN A 28 -11.09 -3.55 -4.76
CA GLN A 28 -11.89 -2.40 -4.36
C GLN A 28 -12.60 -2.64 -3.02
N VAL A 29 -12.62 -1.60 -2.18
CA VAL A 29 -13.32 -1.58 -0.88
C VAL A 29 -12.76 -2.59 0.16
N ARG A 30 -11.59 -3.21 -0.09
CA ARG A 30 -10.96 -4.13 0.88
C ARG A 30 -9.91 -3.44 1.75
N ARG A 31 -9.94 -3.74 3.05
CA ARG A 31 -8.85 -3.42 3.97
C ARG A 31 -7.69 -4.41 3.75
N HIS A 32 -6.48 -3.85 3.64
CA HIS A 32 -5.29 -4.61 3.27
C HIS A 32 -4.27 -4.77 4.43
N ARG A 33 -4.33 -3.94 5.48
CA ARG A 33 -3.48 -3.98 6.69
C ARG A 33 -2.03 -4.40 6.40
N PRO A 34 -1.18 -3.49 5.88
CA PRO A 34 0.24 -3.76 5.68
C PRO A 34 0.97 -3.88 7.02
N VAL A 35 1.84 -4.89 7.14
CA VAL A 35 2.68 -5.14 8.32
C VAL A 35 4.10 -5.42 7.86
N ALA A 36 5.04 -4.62 8.35
CA ALA A 36 6.47 -4.82 8.12
C ALA A 36 7.16 -5.10 9.46
N GLN A 37 7.84 -6.25 9.58
CA GLN A 37 8.62 -6.58 10.78
C GLN A 37 9.91 -5.77 10.89
N ASN A 38 10.45 -5.36 9.74
CA ASN A 38 11.65 -4.51 9.61
C ASN A 38 11.34 -3.39 8.60
N GLU A 39 12.24 -2.42 8.47
CA GLU A 39 12.12 -1.37 7.46
C GLU A 39 11.89 -1.96 6.05
N ALA A 40 10.84 -1.48 5.37
CA ALA A 40 10.50 -1.85 4.01
C ALA A 40 10.21 -0.59 3.19
N HIS A 41 10.66 -0.58 1.94
CA HIS A 41 10.36 0.50 1.00
C HIS A 41 9.41 -0.07 -0.04
N LEU A 42 8.32 0.64 -0.31
CA LEU A 42 7.33 0.25 -1.30
C LEU A 42 6.94 1.43 -2.18
N LEU A 43 6.50 1.09 -3.39
CA LEU A 43 5.79 2.00 -4.27
C LEU A 43 4.29 1.72 -4.14
N LEU A 44 3.53 2.73 -3.72
CA LEU A 44 2.08 2.73 -3.77
C LEU A 44 1.62 3.37 -5.09
N VAL A 45 0.61 2.79 -5.71
CA VAL A 45 -0.05 3.36 -6.88
C VAL A 45 -1.51 3.48 -6.53
N GLU A 46 -1.99 4.71 -6.44
CA GLU A 46 -3.33 5.03 -5.96
C GLU A 46 -3.98 6.16 -6.77
N PRO A 47 -5.31 6.31 -6.70
CA PRO A 47 -5.97 7.44 -7.32
C PRO A 47 -5.45 8.76 -6.76
N SER A 48 -5.24 9.74 -7.64
CA SER A 48 -4.79 11.08 -7.23
C SER A 48 -5.75 11.74 -6.24
N GLY A 49 -5.19 12.35 -5.19
CA GLY A 49 -5.95 12.94 -4.09
C GLY A 49 -6.36 11.96 -2.99
N THR A 50 -5.88 10.72 -3.02
CA THR A 50 -6.05 9.79 -1.90
C THR A 50 -5.03 10.11 -0.80
N PRO A 51 -5.45 10.21 0.48
CA PRO A 51 -4.51 10.42 1.58
C PRO A 51 -3.80 9.13 1.99
N ASP A 52 -2.48 9.11 1.84
CA ASP A 52 -1.59 7.98 2.25
C ASP A 52 -1.70 7.62 3.74
N THR A 53 -1.83 8.61 4.62
CA THR A 53 -1.80 8.44 6.09
C THR A 53 -3.20 8.39 6.73
N GLY A 54 -4.25 8.51 5.92
CA GLY A 54 -5.62 8.69 6.41
C GLY A 54 -5.92 10.09 6.96
N ASP A 55 -4.95 11.00 6.93
CA ASP A 55 -5.14 12.43 7.19
C ASP A 55 -5.40 13.14 5.86
N GLU A 56 -6.58 13.73 5.72
CA GLU A 56 -6.97 14.45 4.50
C GLU A 56 -6.03 15.63 4.19
N THR A 57 -5.39 16.21 5.21
CA THR A 57 -4.44 17.32 5.03
C THR A 57 -3.09 16.87 4.45
N SER A 58 -2.76 15.58 4.56
CA SER A 58 -1.53 15.02 4.00
C SER A 58 -1.70 14.50 2.56
N ALA A 59 -2.92 14.52 2.02
CA ALA A 59 -3.17 14.08 0.65
C ALA A 59 -2.44 14.98 -0.34
N ALA A 60 -1.69 14.39 -1.27
CA ALA A 60 -1.19 15.13 -2.41
C ALA A 60 -2.38 15.71 -3.20
N PRO A 61 -2.33 16.99 -3.65
CA PRO A 61 -3.42 17.59 -4.40
C PRO A 61 -3.79 16.75 -5.61
N ARG A 62 -5.09 16.56 -5.86
CA ARG A 62 -5.54 15.84 -7.06
C ARG A 62 -5.05 16.60 -8.30
N GLN A 63 -4.21 15.95 -9.09
CA GLN A 63 -3.79 16.49 -10.39
C GLN A 63 -4.88 16.13 -11.42
N SER A 64 -5.58 17.14 -11.93
CA SER A 64 -6.42 17.00 -13.11
C SER A 64 -5.53 16.85 -14.34
N ALA A 65 -5.89 15.88 -15.20
CA ALA A 65 -5.32 15.75 -16.54
C ALA A 65 -5.71 16.94 -17.43
#